data_AF-A0A1W9ITI0-F1
#
_entry.id   AF-A0A1W9ITI0-F1
#
_cell.length_a   1.000
_cell.length_b   1.000
_cell.length_c   1.000
_cell.angle_alpha   90.00
_cell.angle_beta   90.00
_cell.angle_gamma   90.00
#
_symmetry.space_group_name_H-M   'P 1'
#
loop_
_entity.id
_entity.type
_entity.pdbx_description
1 polymer ?
#
loop_
_entity_poly.entity_id
_entity_poly.type
_entity_poly.pdbx_seq_one_letter_code
_entity_poly.pdbx_strand_id
1 'polypeptide(L)'
;MNHKLSPLVELQKLDLRIMEINDIRRKIPERLHIAEAPLRDATQILNETKAAADAAAKERRAHEKDLEAHEAQTEKMKSHAAGLKTNKEYQAHLFEIELANKKRGEFEEKILLSMDKIDQLQKTAKELQEKRKGLEDIFTREKQVLDAQDKDLAAELASVEARQQAASARIEKSLLARYTQIKASRKDQPLAAVRDGMCAGCRLQIPPQLIAQVKRSDDLVVCPYCRRMLYWEGEPVAESPHGPESKSSDLEVGESV
;
A
#
# COMPACT_ATOMS: atom_id res chain seq x y z
N MET A 1 -4.27 -12.44 -42.27
CA MET A 1 -4.97 -12.00 -41.05
C MET A 1 -6.46 -11.98 -41.37
N ASN A 2 -7.34 -12.57 -40.55
CA ASN A 2 -8.79 -12.53 -40.83
C ASN A 2 -9.30 -11.10 -40.66
N HIS A 3 -9.56 -10.40 -41.77
CA HIS A 3 -9.87 -8.96 -41.77
C HIS A 3 -11.10 -8.60 -40.93
N LYS A 4 -12.08 -9.51 -40.83
CA LYS A 4 -13.29 -9.31 -40.01
C LYS A 4 -13.07 -9.40 -38.50
N LEU A 5 -12.01 -10.08 -38.05
CA LEU A 5 -11.68 -10.24 -36.61
C LEU A 5 -10.68 -9.20 -36.10
N SER A 6 -9.99 -8.50 -37.00
CA SER A 6 -9.04 -7.44 -36.63
C SER A 6 -9.66 -6.35 -35.72
N PRO A 7 -10.88 -5.82 -36.01
CA PRO A 7 -11.53 -4.85 -35.11
C PRO A 7 -11.82 -5.39 -33.70
N LEU A 8 -12.08 -6.69 -33.57
CA LEU A 8 -12.33 -7.35 -32.29
C LEU A 8 -11.05 -7.59 -31.49
N VAL A 9 -9.93 -7.82 -32.18
CA VAL A 9 -8.60 -7.89 -31.53
C VAL A 9 -8.24 -6.52 -30.94
N GLU A 10 -8.49 -5.43 -31.67
CA GLU A 10 -8.28 -4.07 -31.15
C GLU A 10 -9.23 -3.75 -29.98
N LEU A 11 -10.51 -4.15 -30.08
CA LEU A 11 -11.45 -4.02 -28.96
C LEU A 11 -10.96 -4.75 -27.70
N GLN A 12 -10.44 -5.97 -27.86
CA GLN A 12 -9.89 -6.75 -26.76
C GLN A 12 -8.68 -6.08 -26.11
N LYS A 13 -7.78 -5.48 -26.89
CA LYS A 13 -6.63 -4.74 -26.35
C LYS A 13 -7.08 -3.56 -25.50
N LEU A 14 -8.08 -2.81 -25.96
CA LEU A 14 -8.66 -1.69 -25.21
C LEU A 14 -9.33 -2.17 -23.92
N ASP A 15 -10.13 -3.25 -23.98
CA ASP A 15 -10.75 -3.86 -22.81
C ASP A 15 -9.72 -4.34 -21.78
N LEU A 16 -8.65 -5.00 -22.22
CA LEU A 16 -7.55 -5.43 -21.36
C LEU A 16 -6.86 -4.23 -20.69
N ARG A 17 -6.63 -3.15 -21.44
CA ARG A 17 -6.04 -1.93 -20.88
C ARG A 17 -6.95 -1.26 -19.84
N ILE A 18 -8.26 -1.21 -20.09
CA ILE A 18 -9.24 -0.73 -19.10
C ILE A 18 -9.18 -1.57 -17.82
N MET A 19 -9.12 -2.90 -17.95
CA MET A 19 -9.02 -3.79 -16.80
C MET A 19 -7.73 -3.58 -16.01
N GLU A 20 -6.59 -3.46 -16.70
CA GLU A 20 -5.29 -3.18 -16.09
C GLU A 20 -5.30 -1.85 -15.33
N ILE A 21 -5.77 -0.77 -15.96
CA ILE A 21 -5.88 0.55 -15.33
C ILE A 21 -6.75 0.46 -14.07
N ASN A 22 -7.91 -0.19 -14.15
CA ASN A 22 -8.81 -0.34 -13.02
C ASN A 22 -8.19 -1.18 -11.87
N ASP A 23 -7.42 -2.22 -12.18
CA ASP A 23 -6.71 -3.02 -11.17
C ASP A 23 -5.63 -2.20 -10.46
N ILE A 24 -4.86 -1.40 -11.22
CA ILE A 24 -3.86 -0.50 -10.65
C ILE A 24 -4.53 0.54 -9.74
N ARG A 25 -5.57 1.22 -10.23
CA ARG A 25 -6.31 2.24 -9.45
C ARG A 25 -6.94 1.67 -8.19
N ARG A 26 -7.46 0.43 -8.24
CA ARG A 26 -8.04 -0.26 -7.08
C ARG A 26 -7.01 -0.48 -5.95
N LYS A 27 -5.73 -0.64 -6.29
CA LYS A 27 -4.64 -0.87 -5.33
C LYS A 27 -4.08 0.42 -4.72
N ILE A 28 -4.35 1.58 -5.31
CA ILE A 28 -3.84 2.87 -4.81
C ILE A 28 -4.30 3.16 -3.36
N PRO A 29 -5.59 2.99 -3.00
CA PRO A 29 -6.04 3.19 -1.62
C PRO A 29 -5.33 2.29 -0.60
N GLU A 30 -5.06 1.03 -0.97
CA GLU A 30 -4.33 0.09 -0.11
C GLU A 30 -2.88 0.54 0.10
N ARG A 31 -2.21 0.99 -0.98
CA ARG A 31 -0.85 1.56 -0.88
C ARG A 31 -0.81 2.80 0.01
N LEU A 32 -1.80 3.70 -0.11
CA LEU A 32 -1.93 4.86 0.78
C LEU A 32 -2.09 4.45 2.24
N HIS A 33 -2.93 3.46 2.52
CA HIS A 33 -3.14 2.97 3.88
C HIS A 33 -1.86 2.39 4.49
N ILE A 34 -1.11 1.60 3.72
CA ILE A 34 0.18 1.04 4.15
C ILE A 34 1.19 2.16 4.39
N ALA A 35 1.25 3.18 3.51
CA ALA A 35 2.15 4.31 3.65
C ALA A 35 1.82 5.20 4.87
N GLU A 36 0.54 5.29 5.27
CA GLU A 36 0.08 6.06 6.43
C GLU A 36 0.36 5.36 7.77
N ALA A 37 0.47 4.02 7.79
CA ALA A 37 0.57 3.26 9.03
C ALA A 37 1.70 3.74 9.98
N PRO A 38 2.94 4.01 9.53
CA PRO A 38 4.00 4.51 10.41
C PRO A 38 3.67 5.89 11.02
N LEU A 39 3.02 6.76 10.24
CA LEU A 39 2.60 8.09 10.71
C LEU A 39 1.51 7.97 11.77
N ARG A 40 0.54 7.07 11.56
CA ARG A 40 -0.52 6.78 12.52
C ARG A 40 0.05 6.26 13.83
N ASP A 41 0.95 5.29 13.76
CA ASP A 41 1.58 4.68 14.95
C ASP A 41 2.42 5.72 15.72
N ALA A 42 3.23 6.52 15.01
CA ALA A 42 3.99 7.60 15.63
C ALA A 42 3.09 8.67 16.28
N THR A 43 1.95 8.97 15.67
CA THR A 43 0.97 9.91 16.21
C THR A 43 0.32 9.36 17.47
N GLN A 44 -0.02 8.07 17.49
CA GLN A 44 -0.57 7.42 18.67
C GLN A 44 0.42 7.46 19.85
N ILE A 45 1.67 7.04 19.64
CA ILE A 45 2.70 7.03 20.68
C ILE A 45 2.96 8.45 21.21
N LEU A 46 2.98 9.46 20.34
CA LEU A 46 3.12 10.86 20.75
C LEU A 46 1.96 11.31 21.65
N ASN A 47 0.72 10.95 21.30
CA ASN A 47 -0.46 11.32 22.08
C ASN A 47 -0.47 10.62 23.45
N GLU A 48 -0.12 9.33 23.49
CA GLU A 48 0.03 8.57 24.75
C GLU A 48 1.10 9.18 25.65
N THR A 49 2.25 9.58 25.08
CA THR A 49 3.35 10.22 25.82
C THR A 49 2.93 11.57 26.39
N LYS A 50 2.20 12.38 25.61
CA LYS A 50 1.64 13.66 26.08
C LYS A 50 0.62 13.45 27.20
N ALA A 51 -0.28 12.48 27.05
CA ALA A 51 -1.25 12.14 28.09
C ALA A 51 -0.57 11.66 29.39
N ALA A 52 0.52 10.89 29.28
CA ALA A 52 1.31 10.49 30.44
C ALA A 52 1.99 11.69 31.13
N ALA A 53 2.50 12.66 30.36
CA ALA A 53 3.08 13.89 30.91
C ALA A 53 2.02 14.72 31.66
N ASP A 54 0.81 14.85 31.09
CA ASP A 54 -0.30 15.55 31.74
C ASP A 54 -0.77 14.83 33.02
N ALA A 55 -0.78 13.50 33.02
CA ALA A 55 -1.10 12.72 34.21
C ALA A 55 -0.05 12.93 35.32
N ALA A 56 1.24 12.89 34.99
CA ALA A 56 2.33 13.17 35.92
C ALA A 56 2.25 14.62 36.47
N ALA A 57 1.88 15.59 35.63
CA ALA A 57 1.66 16.97 36.07
C ALA A 57 0.49 17.12 37.04
N LYS A 58 -0.60 16.36 36.85
CA LYS A 58 -1.72 16.31 37.80
C LYS A 58 -1.31 15.66 39.13
N GLU A 59 -0.54 14.58 39.06
CA GLU A 59 -0.01 13.89 40.24
C GLU A 59 0.91 14.83 41.05
N ARG A 60 1.83 15.52 40.39
CA ARG A 60 2.69 16.53 41.03
C ARG A 60 1.88 17.59 41.77
N ARG A 61 0.83 18.15 41.13
CA ARG A 61 -0.06 19.14 41.75
C ARG A 61 -0.83 18.60 42.95
N ALA A 62 -1.13 17.30 42.97
CA ALA A 62 -1.75 16.66 44.13
C ALA A 62 -0.75 16.59 45.30
N HIS A 63 0.49 16.14 45.03
CA HIS A 63 1.55 16.11 46.05
C HIS A 63 1.89 17.52 46.57
N GLU A 64 1.90 18.54 45.71
CA GLU A 64 2.09 19.95 46.10
C GLU A 64 1.00 20.42 47.08
N LYS A 65 -0.26 20.05 46.85
CA LYS A 65 -1.38 20.38 47.76
C LYS A 65 -1.29 19.62 49.07
N ASP A 66 -0.93 18.34 49.02
CA ASP A 66 -0.75 17.53 50.22
C ASP A 66 0.39 18.08 51.09
N LEU A 67 1.49 18.52 50.45
CA LEU A 67 2.60 19.21 51.11
C LEU A 67 2.13 20.50 51.78
N GLU A 68 1.43 21.39 51.06
CA GLU A 68 0.91 22.65 51.61
C GLU A 68 0.00 22.42 52.82
N ALA A 69 -0.92 21.44 52.74
CA ALA A 69 -1.79 21.08 53.86
C ALA A 69 -0.98 20.54 55.06
N HIS A 70 0.05 19.72 54.80
CA HIS A 70 0.93 19.20 55.83
C HIS A 70 1.78 20.28 56.50
N GLU A 71 2.29 21.24 55.74
CA GLU A 71 3.04 22.38 56.27
C GLU A 71 2.17 23.26 57.15
N ALA A 72 0.94 23.56 56.73
CA ALA A 72 -0.03 24.31 57.52
C ALA A 72 -0.37 23.61 58.84
N GLN A 73 -0.48 22.27 58.84
CA GLN A 73 -0.69 21.49 60.06
C GLN A 73 0.55 21.50 60.97
N THR A 74 1.74 21.35 60.38
CA THR A 74 3.01 21.36 61.12
C THR A 74 3.25 22.71 61.79
N GLU A 75 2.87 23.82 61.14
CA GLU A 75 2.98 25.16 61.72
C GLU A 75 2.03 25.38 62.90
N LYS A 76 0.81 24.82 62.84
CA LYS A 76 -0.12 24.80 63.98
C LYS A 76 0.47 24.01 65.16
N MET A 77 1.13 22.88 64.90
CA MET A 77 1.78 22.08 65.96
C MET A 77 2.96 22.85 66.60
N LYS A 78 3.78 23.52 65.79
CA LYS A 78 4.88 24.37 66.28
C LYS A 78 4.38 25.52 67.16
N SER A 79 3.31 26.21 66.76
CA SER A 79 2.73 27.29 67.56
C SER A 79 2.10 26.78 68.86
N HIS A 80 1.51 25.59 68.88
CA HIS A 80 1.01 24.97 70.11
C HIS A 80 2.13 24.60 71.09
N ALA A 81 3.29 24.16 70.57
CA ALA A 81 4.43 23.77 71.39
C ALA A 81 4.95 24.92 72.29
N ALA A 82 4.80 26.18 71.87
CA ALA A 82 5.19 27.35 72.64
C ALA A 82 4.31 27.61 73.88
N GLY A 83 3.13 27.00 73.97
CA GLY A 83 2.17 27.17 75.08
C GLY A 83 2.19 26.06 76.13
N LEU A 84 3.03 25.02 75.97
CA LEU A 84 3.05 23.86 76.85
C LEU A 84 3.76 24.15 78.17
N LYS A 85 3.16 23.69 79.27
CA LYS A 85 3.61 24.01 80.63
C LYS A 85 4.49 22.94 81.26
N THR A 86 4.45 21.71 80.75
CA THR A 86 5.24 20.60 81.29
C THR A 86 6.33 20.15 80.32
N ASN A 87 7.50 19.84 80.85
CA ASN A 87 8.65 19.39 80.05
C ASN A 87 8.35 18.08 79.28
N LYS A 88 7.52 17.20 79.87
CA LYS A 88 7.15 15.93 79.24
C LYS A 88 6.26 16.11 78.01
N GLU A 89 5.28 17.01 78.08
CA GLU A 89 4.43 17.37 76.93
C GLU A 89 5.23 18.06 75.83
N TYR A 90 6.16 18.94 76.21
CA TYR A 90 7.03 19.63 75.26
C TYR A 90 7.92 18.65 74.46
N GLN A 91 8.57 17.70 75.14
CA GLN A 91 9.38 16.67 74.48
C GLN A 91 8.56 15.77 73.55
N ALA A 92 7.35 15.38 73.96
CA ALA A 92 6.45 14.61 73.10
C ALA A 92 6.07 15.38 71.82
N HIS A 93 5.74 16.67 71.96
CA HIS A 93 5.41 17.52 70.79
C HIS A 93 6.60 17.77 69.86
N LEU A 94 7.81 17.92 70.40
CA LEU A 94 9.02 18.02 69.56
C LEU A 94 9.22 16.77 68.70
N PHE A 95 8.99 15.58 69.27
CA PHE A 95 9.06 14.33 68.53
C PHE A 95 7.98 14.24 67.43
N GLU A 96 6.76 14.68 67.71
CA GLU A 96 5.70 14.77 66.70
C GLU A 96 6.05 15.73 65.54
N ILE A 97 6.68 16.87 65.85
CA ILE A 97 7.17 17.83 64.84
C ILE A 97 8.29 17.20 64.00
N GLU A 98 9.19 16.42 64.61
CA GLU A 98 10.24 15.70 63.87
C GLU A 98 9.64 14.68 62.89
N LEU A 99 8.64 13.90 63.33
CA LEU A 99 7.87 12.99 62.47
C LEU A 99 7.17 13.74 61.33
N ALA A 100 6.55 14.88 61.62
CA ALA A 100 5.91 15.72 60.60
C ALA A 100 6.91 16.24 59.56
N ASN A 101 8.11 16.66 59.99
CA ASN A 101 9.18 17.08 59.09
C ASN A 101 9.70 15.93 58.21
N LYS A 102 9.81 14.70 58.74
CA LYS A 102 10.16 13.51 57.94
C LYS A 102 9.12 13.27 56.84
N LYS A 103 7.84 13.34 57.20
CA LYS A 103 6.73 13.18 56.24
C LYS A 103 6.71 14.31 55.20
N ARG A 104 7.07 15.54 55.57
CA ARG A 104 7.28 16.64 54.63
C ARG A 104 8.34 16.29 53.58
N GLY A 105 9.47 15.74 54.01
CA GLY A 105 10.53 15.25 53.13
C GLY A 105 10.04 14.19 52.13
N GLU A 106 9.15 13.29 52.55
CA GLU A 106 8.55 12.29 51.65
C GLU A 106 7.68 12.93 50.54
N PHE A 107 6.96 14.02 50.84
CA PHE A 107 6.20 14.76 49.82
C PHE A 107 7.13 15.52 48.87
N GLU A 108 8.16 16.18 49.41
CA GLU A 108 9.19 16.87 48.61
C GLU A 108 9.86 15.90 47.63
N GLU A 109 10.22 14.69 48.09
CA GLU A 109 10.80 13.65 47.25
C GLU A 109 9.82 13.20 46.14
N LYS A 110 8.55 12.97 46.46
CA LYS A 110 7.53 12.62 45.46
C LYS A 110 7.32 13.71 44.41
N ILE A 111 7.38 14.98 44.82
CA ILE A 111 7.30 16.12 43.91
C ILE A 111 8.51 16.14 42.97
N LEU A 112 9.72 15.98 43.49
CA LEU A 112 10.95 15.93 42.70
C LEU A 112 10.93 14.78 41.68
N LEU A 113 10.56 13.57 42.11
CA LEU A 113 10.42 12.41 41.22
C LEU A 113 9.38 12.66 40.11
N SER A 114 8.28 13.35 40.44
CA SER A 114 7.27 13.74 39.46
C SER A 114 7.79 14.79 38.48
N MET A 115 8.61 15.74 38.92
CA MET A 115 9.26 16.73 38.06
C MET A 115 10.21 16.06 37.06
N ASP A 116 11.09 15.17 37.52
CA ASP A 116 12.01 14.44 36.65
C ASP A 116 11.26 13.61 35.60
N LYS A 117 10.18 12.93 36.02
CA LYS A 117 9.32 12.17 35.11
C LYS A 117 8.66 13.05 34.06
N ILE A 118 8.17 14.23 34.43
CA ILE A 118 7.59 15.19 33.50
C ILE A 118 8.64 15.65 32.48
N ASP A 119 9.83 16.01 32.93
CA ASP A 119 10.91 16.49 32.06
C ASP A 119 11.35 15.41 31.06
N GLN A 120 11.48 14.16 31.51
CA GLN A 120 11.76 13.02 30.64
C GLN A 120 10.66 12.81 29.59
N LEU A 121 9.39 12.77 30.01
CA LEU A 121 8.26 12.59 29.10
C LEU A 121 8.13 13.75 28.10
N GLN A 122 8.38 14.99 28.52
CA GLN A 122 8.37 16.15 27.64
C GLN A 122 9.51 16.11 26.62
N LYS A 123 10.71 15.65 27.02
CA LYS A 123 11.82 15.44 26.10
C LYS A 123 11.48 14.36 25.07
N THR A 124 10.99 13.21 25.52
CA THR A 124 10.55 12.13 24.62
C THR A 124 9.43 12.58 23.68
N ALA A 125 8.46 13.37 24.16
CA ALA A 125 7.40 13.93 23.32
C ALA A 125 7.94 14.87 22.23
N LYS A 126 8.99 15.66 22.52
CA LYS A 126 9.65 16.51 21.51
C LYS A 126 10.33 15.67 20.42
N GLU A 127 11.10 14.66 20.83
CA GLU A 127 11.77 13.73 19.90
C GLU A 127 10.76 12.98 19.01
N LEU A 128 9.67 12.49 19.60
CA LEU A 128 8.57 11.85 18.87
C LEU A 128 7.86 12.81 17.93
N GLN A 129 7.71 14.07 18.30
CA GLN A 129 7.10 15.10 17.46
C GLN A 129 7.96 15.40 16.23
N GLU A 130 9.28 15.46 16.37
CA GLU A 130 10.21 15.60 15.23
C GLU A 130 10.16 14.38 14.32
N LYS A 131 10.17 13.17 14.90
CA LYS A 131 10.03 11.92 14.14
C LYS A 131 8.70 11.86 13.38
N ARG A 132 7.60 12.25 14.01
CA ARG A 132 6.27 12.32 13.38
C ARG A 132 6.27 13.27 12.20
N LYS A 133 6.90 14.44 12.33
CA LYS A 133 7.00 15.42 11.24
C LYS A 133 7.77 14.85 10.03
N GLY A 134 8.87 14.14 10.27
CA GLY A 134 9.60 13.47 9.18
C GLY A 134 8.76 12.40 8.47
N LEU A 135 7.98 11.63 9.21
CA LEU A 135 7.05 10.64 8.64
C LEU A 135 5.89 11.29 7.88
N GLU A 136 5.40 12.43 8.37
CA GLU A 136 4.35 13.23 7.73
C GLU A 136 4.82 13.77 6.37
N ASP A 137 6.06 14.23 6.27
CA ASP A 137 6.67 14.67 5.01
C ASP A 137 6.80 13.50 4.02
N ILE A 138 7.23 12.32 4.48
CA ILE A 138 7.33 11.11 3.65
C ILE A 138 5.96 10.70 3.12
N PHE A 139 4.96 10.60 4.01
CA PHE A 139 3.60 10.23 3.65
C PHE A 139 3.00 11.24 2.66
N THR A 140 3.20 12.54 2.89
CA THR A 140 2.70 13.59 2.00
C THR A 140 3.28 13.47 0.60
N ARG A 141 4.58 13.16 0.47
CA ARG A 141 5.22 12.95 -0.84
C ARG A 141 4.68 11.71 -1.54
N GLU A 142 4.59 10.57 -0.85
CA GLU A 142 4.04 9.34 -1.44
C GLU A 142 2.58 9.55 -1.87
N LYS A 143 1.79 10.23 -1.04
CA LYS A 143 0.41 10.58 -1.36
C LYS A 143 0.32 11.44 -2.62
N GLN A 144 1.17 12.45 -2.76
CA GLN A 144 1.20 13.28 -3.97
C GLN A 144 1.53 12.48 -5.23
N VAL A 145 2.48 11.55 -5.15
CA VAL A 145 2.84 10.64 -6.26
C VAL A 145 1.66 9.76 -6.63
N LEU A 146 0.99 9.16 -5.63
CA LEU A 146 -0.17 8.29 -5.85
C LEU A 146 -1.39 9.04 -6.38
N ASP A 147 -1.65 10.26 -5.89
CA ASP A 147 -2.74 11.11 -6.38
C ASP A 147 -2.48 11.57 -7.82
N ALA A 148 -1.23 11.88 -8.18
CA ALA A 148 -0.85 12.18 -9.56
C ALA A 148 -1.04 10.96 -10.46
N GLN A 149 -0.58 9.78 -10.00
CA GLN A 149 -0.77 8.53 -10.71
C GLN A 149 -2.25 8.21 -10.94
N ASP A 150 -3.13 8.41 -9.94
CA ASP A 150 -4.57 8.17 -10.12
C ASP A 150 -5.20 9.12 -11.14
N LYS A 151 -4.79 10.41 -11.14
CA LYS A 151 -5.25 11.40 -12.12
C LYS A 151 -4.84 11.03 -13.54
N ASP A 152 -3.58 10.64 -13.73
CA ASP A 152 -3.07 10.22 -15.05
C ASP A 152 -3.79 8.97 -15.55
N LEU A 153 -3.98 7.98 -14.67
CA LEU A 153 -4.74 6.77 -14.97
C LEU A 153 -6.22 7.05 -15.26
N ALA A 154 -6.83 8.02 -14.58
CA ALA A 154 -8.22 8.41 -14.83
C ALA A 154 -8.36 9.10 -16.20
N ALA A 155 -7.42 9.96 -16.59
CA ALA A 155 -7.38 10.58 -17.91
C ALA A 155 -7.15 9.53 -19.01
N GLU A 156 -6.23 8.60 -18.78
CA GLU A 156 -5.99 7.48 -19.69
C GLU A 156 -7.25 6.60 -19.83
N LEU A 157 -7.90 6.25 -18.71
CA LEU A 157 -9.12 5.45 -18.70
C LEU A 157 -10.20 6.08 -19.57
N ALA A 158 -10.49 7.38 -19.39
CA ALA A 158 -11.47 8.09 -20.21
C ALA A 158 -11.13 8.06 -21.71
N SER A 159 -9.86 8.22 -22.06
CA SER A 159 -9.38 8.12 -23.44
C SER A 159 -9.53 6.70 -24.02
N VAL A 160 -9.22 5.67 -23.24
CA VAL A 160 -9.34 4.26 -23.68
C VAL A 160 -10.81 3.88 -23.80
N GLU A 161 -11.68 4.29 -22.88
CA GLU A 161 -13.13 4.06 -22.93
C GLU A 161 -13.77 4.73 -24.15
N ALA A 162 -13.39 5.98 -24.47
CA ALA A 162 -13.87 6.64 -25.68
C ALA A 162 -13.45 5.91 -26.96
N ARG A 163 -12.19 5.44 -27.02
CA ARG A 163 -11.68 4.59 -28.12
C ARG A 163 -12.42 3.26 -28.20
N GLN A 164 -12.74 2.65 -27.05
CA GLN A 164 -13.46 1.38 -26.94
C GLN A 164 -14.89 1.51 -27.46
N GLN A 165 -15.58 2.59 -27.12
CA GLN A 165 -16.91 2.92 -27.65
C GLN A 165 -16.87 3.16 -29.17
N ALA A 166 -15.91 3.94 -29.66
CA ALA A 166 -15.75 4.18 -31.09
C ALA A 166 -15.40 2.90 -31.87
N ALA A 167 -14.57 2.02 -31.31
CA ALA A 167 -14.23 0.74 -31.91
C ALA A 167 -15.44 -0.19 -31.95
N SER A 168 -16.17 -0.32 -30.84
CA SER A 168 -17.36 -1.20 -30.77
C SER A 168 -18.48 -0.77 -31.72
N ALA A 169 -18.65 0.54 -31.96
CA ALA A 169 -19.63 1.06 -32.93
C ALA A 169 -19.34 0.68 -34.39
N ARG A 170 -18.09 0.32 -34.72
CA ARG A 170 -17.68 -0.09 -36.07
C ARG A 170 -17.78 -1.61 -36.30
N ILE A 171 -18.10 -2.38 -35.26
CA ILE A 171 -18.19 -3.84 -35.31
C ILE A 171 -19.63 -4.25 -35.60
N GLU A 172 -19.81 -5.29 -36.42
CA GLU A 172 -21.12 -5.87 -36.69
C GLU A 172 -21.80 -6.33 -35.38
N LYS A 173 -23.09 -6.00 -35.21
CA LYS A 173 -23.84 -6.26 -33.98
C LYS A 173 -23.83 -7.74 -33.56
N SER A 174 -23.90 -8.66 -34.53
CA SER A 174 -23.89 -10.11 -34.28
C SER A 174 -22.56 -10.58 -33.66
N LEU A 175 -21.45 -10.08 -34.19
CA LEU A 175 -20.09 -10.36 -33.73
C LEU A 175 -19.82 -9.74 -32.36
N LEU A 176 -20.23 -8.47 -32.17
CA LEU A 176 -20.09 -7.78 -30.90
C LEU A 176 -20.91 -8.45 -29.78
N ALA A 177 -22.13 -8.90 -30.07
CA ALA A 177 -22.97 -9.62 -29.11
C ALA A 177 -22.28 -10.92 -28.64
N ARG A 178 -21.70 -11.68 -29.57
CA ARG A 178 -20.99 -12.92 -29.24
C ARG A 178 -19.70 -12.67 -28.46
N TYR A 179 -18.93 -11.64 -28.83
CA TYR A 179 -17.78 -11.18 -28.07
C TYR A 179 -18.16 -10.83 -26.62
N THR A 180 -19.23 -10.05 -26.45
CA THR A 180 -19.71 -9.58 -25.14
C THR A 180 -20.20 -10.74 -24.27
N GLN A 181 -20.89 -11.72 -24.86
CA GLN A 181 -21.32 -12.94 -24.17
C GLN A 181 -20.12 -13.76 -23.65
N ILE A 182 -19.07 -13.92 -24.47
CA ILE A 182 -17.86 -14.64 -24.05
C ILE A 182 -17.13 -13.85 -22.95
N LYS A 183 -17.02 -12.52 -23.10
CA LYS A 183 -16.44 -11.62 -22.09
C LYS A 183 -17.15 -11.75 -20.75
N ALA A 184 -18.49 -11.78 -20.72
CA ALA A 184 -19.25 -11.96 -19.48
C ALA A 184 -18.95 -13.30 -18.78
N SER A 185 -18.69 -14.37 -19.56
CA SER A 185 -18.45 -15.71 -19.03
C SER A 185 -16.99 -16.03 -18.65
N ARG A 186 -16.02 -15.35 -19.26
CA ARG A 186 -14.57 -15.66 -19.15
C ARG A 186 -13.69 -14.45 -18.82
N LYS A 187 -14.31 -13.30 -18.52
CA LYS A 187 -13.84 -11.98 -18.05
C LYS A 187 -12.65 -11.31 -18.76
N ASP A 188 -11.67 -12.04 -19.25
CA ASP A 188 -10.35 -11.44 -19.46
C ASP A 188 -9.91 -11.43 -20.93
N GLN A 189 -10.35 -12.42 -21.73
CA GLN A 189 -9.88 -12.50 -23.12
C GLN A 189 -10.84 -13.33 -24.00
N PRO A 190 -11.79 -12.69 -24.71
CA PRO A 190 -12.76 -13.41 -25.55
C PRO A 190 -12.17 -14.02 -26.82
N LEU A 191 -11.07 -13.46 -27.33
CA LEU A 191 -10.32 -13.92 -28.51
C LEU A 191 -9.00 -14.59 -28.11
N ALA A 192 -8.64 -15.66 -28.81
CA ALA A 192 -7.34 -16.31 -28.67
C ALA A 192 -6.69 -16.53 -30.05
N ALA A 193 -5.42 -16.17 -30.17
CA ALA A 193 -4.63 -16.52 -31.34
C ALA A 193 -4.41 -18.04 -31.41
N VAL A 194 -4.32 -18.57 -32.62
CA VAL A 194 -3.78 -19.92 -32.86
C VAL A 194 -2.29 -19.78 -33.17
N ARG A 195 -1.43 -20.40 -32.35
CA ARG A 195 0.04 -20.40 -32.51
C ARG A 195 0.55 -21.83 -32.37
N ASP A 196 1.37 -22.29 -33.31
CA ASP A 196 1.96 -23.64 -33.32
C ASP A 196 0.91 -24.76 -33.14
N GLY A 197 -0.28 -24.55 -33.72
CA GLY A 197 -1.41 -25.48 -33.59
C GLY A 197 -2.08 -25.52 -32.21
N MET A 198 -1.77 -24.58 -31.32
CA MET A 198 -2.35 -24.46 -29.98
C MET A 198 -3.20 -23.19 -29.84
N CYS A 199 -4.21 -23.25 -28.97
CA CYS A 199 -5.00 -22.08 -28.57
C CYS A 199 -4.22 -21.25 -27.54
N ALA A 200 -3.88 -20.00 -27.85
CA ALA A 200 -3.13 -19.13 -26.93
C ALA A 200 -3.84 -18.89 -25.58
N GLY A 201 -5.18 -19.00 -25.53
CA GLY A 201 -5.96 -18.74 -24.31
C GLY A 201 -6.09 -19.93 -23.35
N CYS A 202 -6.01 -21.18 -23.82
CA CYS A 202 -6.09 -22.38 -22.96
C CYS A 202 -4.91 -23.33 -23.10
N ARG A 203 -4.01 -23.07 -24.05
CA ARG A 203 -2.79 -23.82 -24.33
C ARG A 203 -3.02 -25.28 -24.70
N LEU A 204 -4.23 -25.62 -25.15
CA LEU A 204 -4.56 -26.94 -25.67
C LEU A 204 -4.40 -26.98 -27.19
N GLN A 205 -3.99 -28.14 -27.69
CA GLN A 205 -3.81 -28.41 -29.10
C GLN A 205 -5.15 -28.40 -29.83
N ILE A 206 -5.20 -27.70 -30.95
CA ILE A 206 -6.39 -27.55 -31.79
C ILE A 206 -6.33 -28.57 -32.93
N PRO A 207 -7.43 -29.26 -33.26
CA PRO A 207 -7.46 -30.16 -34.41
C PRO A 207 -7.01 -29.48 -35.71
N PRO A 208 -6.18 -30.13 -36.55
CA PRO A 208 -5.69 -29.57 -37.81
C PRO A 208 -6.80 -29.07 -38.74
N GLN A 209 -7.96 -29.75 -38.76
CA GLN A 209 -9.13 -29.33 -39.53
C GLN A 209 -9.65 -27.97 -39.08
N LEU A 210 -9.68 -27.73 -37.77
CA LEU A 210 -10.14 -26.48 -37.18
C LEU A 210 -9.11 -25.35 -37.41
N ILE A 211 -7.82 -25.66 -37.35
CA ILE A 211 -6.75 -24.70 -37.69
C ILE A 211 -6.88 -24.26 -39.16
N ALA A 212 -7.08 -25.22 -40.07
CA ALA A 212 -7.29 -24.93 -41.48
C ALA A 212 -8.57 -24.12 -41.72
N GLN A 213 -9.62 -24.32 -40.91
CA GLN A 213 -10.81 -23.47 -40.92
C GLN A 213 -10.47 -22.05 -40.47
N VAL A 214 -9.82 -21.85 -39.32
CA VAL A 214 -9.39 -20.52 -38.84
C VAL A 214 -8.50 -19.79 -39.85
N LYS A 215 -7.63 -20.50 -40.58
CA LYS A 215 -6.76 -19.93 -41.63
C LYS A 215 -7.51 -19.53 -42.91
N ARG A 216 -8.58 -20.25 -43.27
CA ARG A 216 -9.30 -20.09 -44.55
C ARG A 216 -10.57 -19.25 -44.45
N SER A 217 -11.23 -19.26 -43.29
CA SER A 217 -12.55 -18.67 -43.14
C SER A 217 -12.49 -17.29 -42.52
N ASP A 218 -13.24 -16.37 -43.13
CA ASP A 218 -13.70 -15.13 -42.48
C ASP A 218 -14.76 -15.38 -41.39
N ASP A 219 -15.22 -16.64 -41.25
CA ASP A 219 -16.20 -17.05 -40.26
C ASP A 219 -15.60 -17.22 -38.85
N LEU A 220 -16.47 -16.99 -37.87
CA LEU A 220 -16.16 -17.06 -36.45
C LEU A 220 -16.00 -18.52 -36.00
N VAL A 221 -14.77 -18.95 -35.83
CA VAL A 221 -14.43 -20.27 -35.28
C VAL A 221 -14.19 -20.15 -33.77
N VAL A 222 -14.65 -21.11 -33.00
CA VAL A 222 -14.55 -21.12 -31.54
C VAL A 222 -13.71 -22.32 -31.06
N CYS A 223 -12.87 -22.11 -30.06
CA CYS A 223 -12.11 -23.18 -29.43
C CYS A 223 -13.07 -24.19 -28.75
N PRO A 224 -12.97 -25.51 -29.02
CA PRO A 224 -13.85 -26.51 -28.42
C PRO A 224 -13.68 -26.64 -26.90
N TYR A 225 -12.50 -26.29 -26.38
CA TYR A 225 -12.17 -26.45 -24.96
C TYR A 225 -12.53 -25.22 -24.12
N CYS A 226 -12.09 -24.03 -24.53
CA CYS A 226 -12.28 -22.82 -23.73
C CYS A 226 -13.39 -21.89 -24.23
N ARG A 227 -13.96 -22.17 -25.40
CA ARG A 227 -15.02 -21.40 -26.06
C ARG A 227 -14.64 -19.98 -26.48
N ARG A 228 -13.33 -19.65 -26.53
CA ARG A 228 -12.83 -18.38 -27.08
C ARG A 228 -12.91 -18.37 -28.60
N MET A 229 -13.13 -17.19 -29.17
CA MET A 229 -13.07 -16.95 -30.60
C MET A 229 -11.63 -17.08 -31.08
N LEU A 230 -11.37 -17.92 -32.08
CA LEU A 230 -10.05 -18.17 -32.61
C LEU A 230 -9.76 -17.24 -33.79
N TYR A 231 -8.54 -16.70 -33.83
CA TYR A 231 -8.05 -15.93 -34.98
C TYR A 231 -6.63 -16.34 -35.35
N TRP A 232 -6.28 -16.15 -36.63
CA TRP A 232 -4.93 -16.38 -37.15
C TRP A 232 -4.18 -15.06 -37.30
N GLU A 233 -3.07 -14.94 -36.59
CA GLU A 233 -2.24 -13.71 -36.54
C GLU A 233 -1.25 -13.61 -37.72
N GLY A 234 -1.17 -14.64 -38.57
CA GLY A 234 -0.10 -14.79 -39.56
C GLY A 234 1.12 -15.48 -38.95
N GLU A 235 1.81 -16.32 -39.72
CA GLU A 235 3.19 -16.69 -39.37
C GLU A 235 4.06 -15.46 -39.69
N PRO A 236 4.97 -15.01 -38.81
CA PRO A 236 6.03 -14.12 -39.25
C PRO A 236 6.78 -14.87 -40.34
N VAL A 237 6.84 -14.30 -41.54
CA VAL A 237 7.64 -14.86 -42.63
C VAL A 237 9.10 -14.75 -42.17
N ALA A 238 9.63 -15.80 -41.58
CA ALA A 238 11.06 -15.98 -41.48
C ALA A 238 11.53 -16.18 -42.92
N GLU A 239 12.08 -15.11 -43.51
CA GLU A 239 12.87 -15.21 -44.73
C GLU A 239 13.91 -16.30 -44.51
N SER A 240 13.66 -17.47 -45.11
CA SER A 240 14.67 -18.52 -45.18
C SER A 240 15.70 -18.04 -46.21
N PRO A 241 16.98 -17.89 -45.86
CA PRO A 241 17.98 -17.58 -46.85
C PRO A 241 18.23 -18.85 -47.68
N HIS A 242 17.58 -18.94 -48.83
CA HIS A 242 18.02 -19.82 -49.90
C HIS A 242 18.86 -19.00 -50.87
N GLY A 243 20.16 -18.92 -50.58
CA GLY A 243 21.17 -18.53 -51.56
C GLY A 243 21.70 -19.80 -52.24
N PRO A 244 21.85 -19.84 -53.58
CA PRO A 244 22.46 -20.97 -54.25
C PRO A 244 23.99 -20.83 -54.13
N GLU A 245 24.64 -21.68 -53.34
CA GLU A 245 26.11 -21.77 -53.38
C GLU A 245 26.54 -22.51 -54.64
N SER A 246 27.00 -21.73 -55.60
CA SER A 246 27.81 -22.16 -56.73
C SER A 246 29.20 -22.61 -56.23
N LYS A 247 29.47 -23.90 -56.43
CA LYS A 247 30.77 -24.54 -56.72
C LYS A 247 32.05 -23.73 -56.42
N SER A 248 32.84 -24.24 -55.48
CA SER A 248 34.30 -24.33 -55.62
C SER A 248 34.78 -25.61 -54.93
N SER A 249 35.20 -26.59 -55.72
CA SER A 249 35.93 -27.78 -55.25
C SER A 249 37.14 -27.98 -56.15
N ASP A 250 38.21 -27.26 -55.85
CA ASP A 250 39.55 -27.64 -56.25
C ASP A 250 40.30 -28.02 -54.98
N LEU A 251 40.48 -29.32 -54.76
CA LEU A 251 41.59 -29.83 -53.96
C LEU A 251 42.12 -31.10 -54.62
N GLU A 252 43.33 -30.97 -55.12
CA GLU A 252 44.13 -31.95 -55.83
C GLU A 252 44.36 -33.21 -54.98
N VAL A 253 44.12 -34.37 -55.59
CA VAL A 253 44.64 -35.66 -55.11
C VAL A 253 45.93 -35.91 -55.87
N GLY A 254 47.06 -35.82 -55.18
CA GLY A 254 48.34 -36.29 -55.66
C GLY A 254 48.45 -37.81 -55.51
N GLU A 255 48.64 -38.52 -56.62
CA GLU A 255 49.27 -39.84 -56.66
C GLU A 255 50.29 -39.89 -57.81
N SER A 256 51.54 -40.07 -57.40
CA SER A 256 52.69 -40.76 -57.99
C SER A 256 52.60 -41.29 -59.44
N VAL A 257 53.56 -40.91 -60.30
CA VAL A 257 54.70 -41.73 -60.83
C VAL A 257 55.75 -40.78 -61.41
#